data_AF-A0A3T1DE86-F1
#
_entry.id   AF-A0A3T1DE86-F1
#
_cell.length_a   1.000
_cell.length_b   1.000
_cell.length_c   1.000
_cell.angle_alpha   90.00
_cell.angle_beta   90.00
_cell.angle_gamma   90.00
#
_symmetry.space_group_name_H-M   'P 1'
#
loop_
_entity.id
_entity.type
_entity.pdbx_description
1 polymer ?
#
loop_
_entity_poly.entity_id
_entity_poly.type
_entity_poly.pdbx_seq_one_letter_code
_entity_poly.pdbx_strand_id
1 'polypeptide(L)'
;MHTQGESSYLLKVVSYFAKDYSLTQREQEIVFYLTKYGYSNKHLATELFIAEKTVKNHIAKIQEKTKAGSTRELLSMVVAQFLLYQDEEEALVLR
;
A
#
# COMPACT_ATOMS: atom_id res chain seq x y z
N MET A 1 -21.43 7.54 -8.18
CA MET A 1 -20.93 6.24 -8.70
C MET A 1 -19.49 6.44 -9.14
N HIS A 2 -18.54 6.50 -8.19
CA HIS A 2 -17.11 6.58 -8.48
C HIS A 2 -16.49 5.31 -7.90
N THR A 3 -16.30 4.26 -8.68
CA THR A 3 -15.85 2.98 -8.10
C THR A 3 -14.80 2.21 -8.91
N GLN A 4 -14.68 2.42 -10.21
CA GLN A 4 -13.68 1.69 -11.02
C GLN A 4 -12.36 2.47 -11.24
N GLY A 5 -12.42 3.79 -11.45
CA GLY A 5 -11.22 4.60 -11.72
C GLY A 5 -10.29 4.76 -10.51
N GLU A 6 -10.85 5.06 -9.34
CA GLU A 6 -10.07 5.29 -8.10
C GLU A 6 -9.32 4.04 -7.63
N SER A 7 -9.96 2.87 -7.74
CA SER A 7 -9.32 1.60 -7.40
C SER A 7 -8.16 1.29 -8.35
N SER A 8 -8.29 1.63 -9.64
CA SER A 8 -7.23 1.43 -10.65
C SER A 8 -5.98 2.27 -10.33
N TYR A 9 -6.15 3.55 -9.97
CA TYR A 9 -5.01 4.40 -9.62
C TYR A 9 -4.32 3.96 -8.33
N LEU A 10 -5.08 3.66 -7.28
CA LEU A 10 -4.49 3.19 -6.02
C LEU A 10 -3.71 1.88 -6.21
N LEU A 11 -4.20 0.97 -7.04
CA LEU A 11 -3.47 -0.26 -7.38
C LEU A 11 -2.11 0.05 -8.01
N LYS A 12 -2.03 1.04 -8.93
CA LYS A 12 -0.76 1.47 -9.51
C LYS A 12 0.19 2.05 -8.46
N VAL A 13 -0.29 2.97 -7.63
CA VAL A 13 0.52 3.59 -6.56
C VAL A 13 1.08 2.54 -5.61
N VAL A 14 0.24 1.62 -5.15
CA VAL A 14 0.66 0.53 -4.26
C VAL A 14 1.59 -0.45 -4.98
N SER A 15 1.42 -0.67 -6.28
CA SER A 15 2.34 -1.47 -7.09
C SER A 15 3.72 -0.84 -7.22
N TYR A 16 3.82 0.47 -7.42
CA TYR A 16 5.11 1.16 -7.46
C TYR A 16 5.79 1.18 -6.09
N PHE A 17 5.03 1.49 -5.04
CA PHE A 17 5.52 1.40 -3.66
C PHE A 17 6.04 -0.01 -3.35
N ALA A 18 5.28 -1.05 -3.69
CA ALA A 18 5.69 -2.42 -3.49
C ALA A 18 6.98 -2.76 -4.26
N LYS A 19 7.14 -2.27 -5.48
CA LYS A 19 8.34 -2.46 -6.29
C LYS A 19 9.57 -1.80 -5.65
N ASP A 20 9.45 -0.54 -5.21
CA ASP A 20 10.56 0.23 -4.64
C ASP A 20 11.12 -0.42 -3.37
N TYR A 21 10.26 -1.06 -2.58
CA TYR A 21 10.63 -1.73 -1.34
C TYR A 21 10.70 -3.26 -1.44
N SER A 22 10.63 -3.82 -2.66
CA SER A 22 10.67 -5.28 -2.89
C SER A 22 9.67 -6.06 -2.02
N LEU A 23 8.45 -5.53 -1.91
CA LEU A 23 7.34 -6.20 -1.23
C LEU A 23 6.86 -7.39 -2.06
N THR A 24 6.51 -8.47 -1.37
CA THR A 24 5.85 -9.63 -1.98
C THR A 24 4.42 -9.28 -2.38
N GLN A 25 3.81 -10.10 -3.22
CA GLN A 25 2.39 -9.93 -3.61
C GLN A 25 1.47 -9.84 -2.39
N ARG A 26 1.68 -10.67 -1.37
CA ARG A 26 0.85 -10.67 -0.16
C ARG A 26 1.03 -9.40 0.67
N GLU A 27 2.26 -8.88 0.73
CA GLU A 27 2.55 -7.62 1.41
C GLU A 27 1.93 -6.43 0.66
N GLN A 28 1.93 -6.45 -0.68
CA GLN A 28 1.27 -5.46 -1.52
C GLN A 28 -0.25 -5.43 -1.28
N GLU A 29 -0.91 -6.59 -1.21
CA GLU A 29 -2.33 -6.69 -0.86
C GLU A 29 -2.62 -6.05 0.51
N ILE A 30 -1.78 -6.34 1.52
CA ILE A 30 -1.91 -5.76 2.86
C ILE A 30 -1.79 -4.24 2.81
N VAL A 31 -0.78 -3.70 2.13
CA VAL A 31 -0.62 -2.24 1.96
C VAL A 31 -1.84 -1.65 1.26
N PHE A 32 -2.37 -2.29 0.22
CA PHE A 32 -3.56 -1.83 -0.47
C PHE A 32 -4.78 -1.71 0.45
N TYR A 33 -5.10 -2.76 1.21
CA TYR A 33 -6.24 -2.74 2.14
C TYR A 33 -6.04 -1.77 3.31
N LEU A 34 -4.80 -1.63 3.80
CA LEU A 34 -4.45 -0.62 4.80
C LEU A 34 -4.70 0.79 4.26
N THR A 35 -4.23 1.11 3.05
CA THR A 35 -4.36 2.45 2.46
C THR A 35 -5.79 2.76 2.05
N LYS A 36 -6.50 1.80 1.44
CA LYS A 36 -7.84 2.04 0.91
C LYS A 36 -8.91 2.14 2.00
N TYR A 37 -8.82 1.29 3.02
CA TYR A 37 -9.90 1.11 3.98
C TYR A 37 -9.49 1.33 5.44
N GLY A 38 -8.19 1.48 5.73
CA GLY A 38 -7.70 1.56 7.11
C GLY A 38 -7.96 0.28 7.91
N TYR A 39 -7.96 -0.87 7.26
CA TYR A 39 -8.29 -2.14 7.92
C TYR A 39 -7.38 -2.44 9.11
N SER A 40 -8.00 -2.90 10.20
CA SER A 40 -7.26 -3.48 11.32
C SER A 40 -6.70 -4.86 10.96
N ASN A 41 -5.76 -5.37 11.75
CA ASN A 41 -5.20 -6.71 11.56
C ASN A 41 -6.28 -7.79 11.51
N LYS A 42 -7.37 -7.63 12.27
CA LYS A 42 -8.52 -8.53 12.27
C LYS A 42 -9.29 -8.49 10.96
N HIS A 43 -9.55 -7.31 10.41
CA HIS A 43 -10.23 -7.19 9.11
C HIS A 43 -9.36 -7.71 7.96
N LEU A 44 -8.05 -7.41 7.97
CA LEU A 44 -7.09 -7.98 7.02
C LEU A 44 -7.05 -9.51 7.09
N ALA A 45 -7.10 -10.08 8.28
CA ALA A 45 -7.13 -11.53 8.47
C ALA A 45 -8.35 -12.17 7.81
N THR A 46 -9.53 -11.57 8.01
CA THR A 46 -10.78 -12.00 7.37
C THR A 46 -10.70 -11.86 5.85
N GLU A 47 -10.29 -10.69 5.36
CA GLU A 47 -10.26 -10.36 3.93
C GLU A 47 -9.27 -11.25 3.15
N LEU A 48 -8.11 -11.52 3.75
CA LEU A 48 -7.04 -12.30 3.12
C LEU A 48 -7.11 -13.79 3.44
N PHE A 49 -8.09 -14.23 4.22
CA PHE A 49 -8.26 -15.63 4.66
C PHE A 49 -7.01 -16.21 5.35
N ILE A 50 -6.42 -15.45 6.29
CA ILE A 50 -5.24 -15.86 7.07
C ILE A 50 -5.42 -15.53 8.56
N ALA A 51 -4.59 -16.10 9.42
CA ALA A 51 -4.63 -15.76 10.85
C ALA A 51 -4.18 -14.32 11.12
N GLU A 52 -4.77 -13.66 12.12
CA GLU A 52 -4.36 -12.30 12.54
C GLU A 52 -2.87 -12.23 12.93
N LYS A 53 -2.33 -13.29 13.51
CA LYS A 53 -0.89 -13.40 13.80
C LYS A 53 -0.04 -13.35 12.52
N THR A 54 -0.51 -13.98 11.44
CA THR A 54 0.17 -13.95 10.13
C THR A 54 0.14 -12.55 9.54
N VAL A 55 -0.98 -11.82 9.68
CA VAL A 55 -1.05 -10.39 9.30
C VAL A 55 -0.02 -9.56 10.07
N LYS A 56 0.07 -9.73 11.39
CA LYS A 56 1.07 -9.04 12.23
C LYS A 56 2.50 -9.31 11.74
N ASN A 57 2.80 -10.56 11.39
CA ASN A 57 4.12 -10.93 10.86
C ASN A 57 4.40 -10.26 9.50
N HIS A 58 3.42 -10.22 8.60
CA HIS A 58 3.58 -9.51 7.33
C HIS A 58 3.78 -8.01 7.54
N ILE A 59 3.00 -7.36 8.42
CA ILE A 59 3.17 -5.92 8.71
C ILE A 59 4.56 -5.64 9.29
N ALA A 60 5.06 -6.50 10.18
CA ALA A 60 6.42 -6.36 10.71
C ALA A 60 7.48 -6.48 9.59
N LYS A 61 7.30 -7.40 8.64
CA LYS A 61 8.19 -7.54 7.48
C LYS A 61 8.09 -6.37 6.50
N ILE A 62 6.90 -5.81 6.30
CA ILE A 62 6.71 -4.58 5.52
C ILE A 62 7.48 -3.44 6.18
N GLN A 63 7.28 -3.22 7.48
CA GLN A 63 7.97 -2.19 8.26
C GLN A 63 9.49 -2.37 8.24
N GLU A 64 10.00 -3.60 8.31
CA GLU A 64 11.42 -3.90 8.17
C GLU A 64 11.96 -3.49 6.79
N LYS A 65 11.26 -3.87 5.72
CA LYS A 65 11.64 -3.54 4.33
C LYS A 65 11.58 -2.05 4.02
N THR A 66 10.56 -1.37 4.54
CA THR A 66 10.35 0.08 4.31
C THR A 66 11.08 0.95 5.32
N LYS A 67 11.60 0.36 6.40
CA LYS A 67 12.15 1.06 7.58
C LYS A 67 11.14 1.95 8.30
N ALA A 68 9.85 1.73 8.09
CA ALA A 68 8.81 2.44 8.82
C ALA A 68 8.76 1.95 10.28
N GLY A 69 8.79 2.87 11.24
CA GLY A 69 8.65 2.56 12.67
C GLY A 69 7.21 2.28 13.10
N SER A 70 6.22 2.51 12.23
CA SER A 70 4.82 2.20 12.51
C SER A 70 3.97 2.06 11.25
N THR A 71 2.78 1.48 11.37
CA THR A 71 1.81 1.41 10.26
C THR A 71 1.35 2.80 9.84
N ARG A 72 1.26 3.75 10.78
CA ARG A 72 0.93 5.14 10.49
C ARG A 72 2.00 5.80 9.60
N GLU A 73 3.26 5.56 9.92
CA GLU A 73 4.38 6.05 9.11
C GLU A 73 4.41 5.38 7.74
N LEU A 74 4.22 4.06 7.67
CA LEU A 74 4.07 3.33 6.41
C LEU A 74 2.99 3.95 5.51
N LEU A 75 1.81 4.24 6.06
CA LEU A 75 0.72 4.90 5.32
C LEU A 75 1.12 6.31 4.84
N SER A 76 1.83 7.07 5.68
CA SER A 76 2.36 8.38 5.29
C SER A 76 3.36 8.28 4.13
N MET A 77 4.18 7.22 4.07
CA MET A 77 5.11 7.00 2.96
C MET A 77 4.37 6.69 1.65
N VAL A 78 3.30 5.88 1.71
CA VAL A 78 2.46 5.61 0.53
C VAL A 78 1.80 6.89 0.01
N VAL A 79 1.29 7.74 0.91
CA VAL A 79 0.73 9.06 0.54
C VAL A 79 1.79 9.98 -0.04
N ALA A 80 3.01 10.01 0.54
CA ALA A 80 4.10 10.81 -0.01
C ALA A 80 4.46 10.36 -1.43
N GLN A 81 4.54 9.04 -1.68
CA GLN A 81 4.78 8.52 -3.02
C GLN A 81 3.64 8.86 -3.99
N PHE A 82 2.39 8.78 -3.56
CA PHE A 82 1.23 9.22 -4.36
C PHE A 82 1.41 10.66 -4.85
N LEU A 83 1.78 11.58 -3.95
CA LEU A 83 1.93 12.99 -4.28
C LEU A 83 3.10 13.23 -5.24
N LEU A 84 4.24 12.55 -5.05
CA LEU A 84 5.39 12.65 -5.95
C LEU A 84 5.10 12.09 -7.35
N TYR A 85 4.22 11.09 -7.46
CA TYR A 85 3.85 10.48 -8.75
C TYR A 85 2.88 11.32 -9.58
N GLN A 86 2.17 12.26 -8.96
CA GLN A 86 1.30 13.19 -9.70
C GLN A 86 2.13 14.15 -10.56
N ASP A 87 3.34 14.49 -10.14
CA ASP A 87 4.24 15.38 -10.88
C ASP A 87 4.88 14.71 -12.11
N GLU A 88 5.09 13.38 -12.10
CA GLU A 88 5.75 12.66 -13.19
C GLU A 88 4.83 12.41 -14.41
N GLU A 89 3.53 12.15 -14.22
CA GLU A 89 2.59 12.03 -15.36
C GLU A 89 2.34 13.39 -16.03
N GLU A 90 2.27 14.49 -15.28
CA GLU A 90 2.18 15.85 -15.87
C GLU A 90 3.44 16.22 -16.67
N ALA A 91 4.62 15.84 -16.19
CA ALA A 91 5.89 16.11 -16.87
C ALA A 91 6.07 15.32 -18.19
N LEU A 92 5.41 14.17 -18.34
CA LEU A 92 5.42 13.35 -19.57
C LEU A 92 4.39 13.83 -20.61
N VAL A 93 3.31 14.51 -20.18
CA VAL A 93 2.29 15.07 -21.08
C VAL A 93 2.74 16.42 -21.68
N LEU A 94 3.72 17.09 -21.06
CA LEU A 94 4.30 18.35 -21.53
C LEU A 94 5.58 18.18 -22.40
N ARG A 95 5.91 16.96 -22.82
CA ARG A 95 6.95 16.64 -23.80
C ARG A 95 6.33 16.08 -25.08
#